data_AF-A0A6B1GA27-F1
#
_entry.id   AF-A0A6B1GA27-F1
#
_cell.length_a   1.000
_cell.length_b   1.000
_cell.length_c   1.000
_cell.angle_alpha   90.00
_cell.angle_beta   90.00
_cell.angle_gamma   90.00
#
_symmetry.space_group_name_H-M   'P 1'
#
loop_
_entity.id
_entity.type
_entity.pdbx_description
1 polymer ?
#
loop_
_entity_poly.entity_id
_entity_poly.type
_entity_poly.pdbx_seq_one_letter_code
_entity_poly.pdbx_strand_id
1 'polypeptide(L)'
;MSLIAHDRLPAKPIDALRELVRAIDECDELKRETVAAAREAGATWEAIGRALGITRQSAWALYSADAAALSADLAESAARNTDLSEDEAADIAVEAVRQVRRTRRAR
;
A
#
# COMPACT_ATOMS: atom_id res chain seq x y z
N MET A 1 19.40 13.92 -10.30
CA MET A 1 19.43 13.09 -11.53
C MET A 1 17.98 12.93 -11.98
N SER A 2 17.63 13.27 -13.23
CA SER A 2 16.27 13.02 -13.75
C SER A 2 16.24 11.65 -14.41
N LEU A 3 15.38 10.76 -13.94
CA LEU A 3 15.15 9.45 -14.57
C LEU A 3 14.26 9.58 -15.83
N ILE A 4 13.42 10.61 -15.88
CA ILE A 4 12.51 10.84 -17.01
C ILE A 4 13.14 11.83 -17.99
N ALA A 5 13.33 11.39 -19.24
CA ALA A 5 13.74 12.21 -20.36
C ALA A 5 12.49 12.82 -21.02
N HIS A 6 12.11 14.02 -20.57
CA HIS A 6 10.89 14.71 -21.04
C HIS A 6 10.87 14.89 -22.57
N ASP A 7 12.04 15.12 -23.18
CA ASP A 7 12.23 15.27 -24.62
C ASP A 7 11.97 13.97 -25.43
N ARG A 8 11.84 12.83 -24.75
CA ARG A 8 11.51 11.54 -25.37
C ARG A 8 10.03 11.14 -25.27
N LEU A 9 9.19 11.98 -24.65
CA LEU A 9 7.76 11.70 -24.61
C LEU A 9 7.13 11.84 -26.01
N PRO A 10 6.09 11.05 -26.32
CA PRO A 10 5.32 11.21 -27.54
C PRO A 10 4.83 12.65 -27.74
N ALA A 11 4.87 13.16 -28.98
CA ALA A 11 4.40 14.51 -29.29
C ALA A 11 2.89 14.69 -29.07
N LYS A 12 2.11 13.60 -29.16
CA LYS A 12 0.67 13.60 -28.90
C LYS A 12 0.44 13.55 -27.37
N PRO A 13 -0.24 14.55 -26.77
CA PRO A 13 -0.37 14.63 -25.32
C PRO A 13 -1.04 13.41 -24.65
N ILE A 14 -2.06 12.82 -25.29
CA ILE A 14 -2.73 11.63 -24.74
C ILE A 14 -1.81 10.41 -24.74
N ASP A 15 -0.95 10.26 -25.76
CA ASP A 15 0.02 9.16 -25.80
C ASP A 15 1.15 9.41 -24.80
N ALA A 16 1.58 10.66 -24.61
CA ALA A 16 2.53 11.02 -23.56
C ALA A 16 2.00 10.71 -22.15
N LEU A 17 0.71 11.00 -21.88
CA LEU A 17 0.09 10.64 -20.60
C LEU A 17 0.06 9.13 -20.37
N ARG A 18 -0.22 8.33 -21.41
CA ARG A 18 -0.17 6.86 -21.32
C ARG A 18 1.23 6.35 -20.98
N GLU A 19 2.26 6.90 -21.63
CA GLU A 19 3.65 6.56 -21.33
C GLU A 19 4.08 7.01 -19.93
N LEU A 20 3.63 8.18 -19.47
CA LEU A 20 3.89 8.62 -18.10
C LEU A 20 3.26 7.70 -17.06
N VAL A 21 2.03 7.22 -17.28
CA VAL A 21 1.39 6.25 -16.39
C VAL A 21 2.20 4.96 -16.33
N ARG A 22 2.63 4.42 -17.47
CA ARG A 22 3.50 3.23 -17.52
C ARG A 22 4.80 3.43 -16.75
N ALA A 23 5.46 4.57 -16.95
CA ALA A 23 6.70 4.89 -16.25
C ALA A 23 6.49 5.04 -14.74
N ILE A 24 5.35 5.56 -14.30
CA ILE A 24 4.98 5.62 -12.87
C ILE A 24 4.79 4.22 -12.30
N ASP A 25 4.08 3.34 -13.01
CA ASP A 25 3.87 1.95 -12.58
C ASP A 25 5.21 1.19 -12.45
N GLU A 26 6.12 1.37 -13.42
CA GLU A 26 7.48 0.81 -13.39
C GLU A 26 8.30 1.37 -12.22
N CYS A 27 8.21 2.68 -11.97
CA CYS A 27 8.87 3.32 -10.84
C CYS A 27 8.33 2.81 -9.49
N ASP A 28 7.03 2.53 -9.41
CA ASP A 28 6.42 1.96 -8.21
C ASP A 28 6.88 0.51 -7.95
N GLU A 29 7.09 -0.28 -9.00
CA GLU A 29 7.69 -1.62 -8.86
C GLU A 29 9.15 -1.52 -8.41
N LEU A 30 9.97 -0.72 -9.09
CA LEU A 30 11.37 -0.50 -8.69
C LEU A 30 11.48 0.01 -7.25
N LYS A 31 10.54 0.84 -6.81
CA LYS A 31 10.46 1.31 -5.42
C LYS A 31 10.19 0.15 -4.45
N ARG A 32 9.28 -0.78 -4.77
CA ARG A 32 9.03 -1.98 -3.95
C ARG A 32 10.27 -2.86 -3.88
N GLU A 33 10.91 -3.16 -5.01
CA GLU A 33 12.14 -3.94 -5.07
C GLU A 33 13.26 -3.29 -4.26
N THR A 34 13.43 -1.97 -4.37
CA THR A 34 14.44 -1.22 -3.62
C THR A 34 14.18 -1.26 -2.12
N VAL A 35 12.90 -1.19 -1.69
CA VAL A 35 12.54 -1.35 -0.27
C VAL A 35 12.86 -2.75 0.23
N ALA A 36 12.57 -3.79 -0.58
CA ALA A 36 12.91 -5.17 -0.25
C ALA A 36 14.43 -5.35 -0.10
N ALA A 37 15.20 -4.87 -1.07
CA ALA A 37 16.67 -4.90 -1.01
C ALA A 37 17.23 -4.13 0.20
N ALA A 38 16.65 -2.98 0.54
CA ALA A 38 17.03 -2.22 1.74
C ALA A 38 16.73 -3.02 3.03
N ARG A 39 15.61 -3.74 3.09
CA ARG A 39 15.27 -4.63 4.21
C ARG A 39 16.25 -5.79 4.33
N GLU A 40 16.60 -6.43 3.21
CA GLU A 40 17.60 -7.51 3.16
C GLU A 40 19.00 -7.03 3.61
N ALA A 41 19.36 -5.79 3.25
CA ALA A 41 20.58 -5.14 3.74
C ALA A 41 20.52 -4.70 5.21
N GLY A 42 19.42 -4.97 5.92
CA GLY A 42 19.27 -4.69 7.35
C GLY A 42 18.76 -3.29 7.70
N ALA A 43 18.33 -2.47 6.72
CA ALA A 43 17.78 -1.15 7.00
C ALA A 43 16.48 -1.24 7.81
N THR A 44 16.34 -0.42 8.86
CA THR A 44 15.12 -0.41 9.68
C THR A 44 13.95 0.21 8.93
N TRP A 45 12.71 -0.15 9.30
CA TRP A 45 11.50 0.48 8.75
C TRP A 45 11.45 2.00 8.98
N GLU A 46 12.12 2.48 10.03
CA GLU A 46 12.22 3.90 10.32
C GLU A 46 13.14 4.61 9.32
N ALA A 47 14.29 4.01 9.00
CA ALA A 47 15.20 4.53 7.99
C ALA A 47 14.55 4.53 6.60
N ILE A 48 13.85 3.46 6.25
CA ILE A 48 13.08 3.34 4.99
C ILE A 48 11.98 4.40 4.93
N GLY A 49 11.18 4.55 6.00
CA GLY A 49 10.14 5.58 6.07
C GLY A 49 10.70 6.97 5.86
N ARG A 50 11.79 7.32 6.55
CA ARG A 50 12.48 8.60 6.36
C ARG A 50 12.94 8.81 4.92
N ALA A 51 13.55 7.80 4.29
CA ALA A 51 14.02 7.89 2.90
C ALA A 51 12.86 8.09 1.91
N LEU A 52 11.70 7.49 2.19
CA LEU A 52 10.47 7.63 1.39
C LEU A 52 9.64 8.88 1.74
N GLY A 53 10.00 9.65 2.77
CA GLY A 53 9.22 10.79 3.24
C GLY A 53 7.91 10.42 3.95
N ILE A 54 7.79 9.21 4.48
CA ILE A 54 6.60 8.70 5.17
C ILE A 54 6.93 8.22 6.58
N THR A 55 5.89 7.96 7.38
CA THR A 55 6.11 7.42 8.73
C THR A 55 6.60 5.97 8.70
N ARG A 56 7.28 5.53 9.76
CA ARG A 56 7.67 4.12 9.95
C ARG A 56 6.48 3.16 9.80
N GLN A 57 5.34 3.51 10.37
CA GLN A 57 4.14 2.66 10.34
C GLN A 57 3.57 2.57 8.92
N SER A 58 3.57 3.69 8.19
CA SER A 58 3.19 3.72 6.77
C SER A 58 4.13 2.86 5.93
N ALA A 59 5.44 2.94 6.15
CA ALA A 59 6.41 2.11 5.44
C ALA A 59 6.19 0.61 5.69
N TRP A 60 5.99 0.21 6.96
CA TRP A 60 5.69 -1.19 7.27
C TRP A 60 4.38 -1.67 6.62
N ALA A 61 3.30 -0.88 6.71
CA ALA A 61 2.01 -1.24 6.16
C ALA A 61 2.01 -1.36 4.63
N LEU A 62 2.79 -0.54 3.94
CA LEU A 62 2.86 -0.53 2.47
C LEU A 62 3.79 -1.60 1.89
N TYR A 63 4.87 -1.96 2.59
CA TYR A 63 5.97 -2.73 1.98
C TYR A 63 6.36 -4.01 2.74
N SER A 64 5.71 -4.35 3.85
CA SER A 64 5.98 -5.64 4.51
C SER A 64 5.20 -6.78 3.86
N ALA A 65 5.84 -7.94 3.70
CA ALA A 65 5.17 -9.15 3.23
C ALA A 65 4.01 -9.56 4.16
N ASP A 66 4.17 -9.36 5.47
CA ASP A 66 3.12 -9.63 6.46
C ASP A 66 1.87 -8.77 6.23
N ALA A 67 2.03 -7.47 5.93
CA ALA A 67 0.91 -6.60 5.63
C ALA A 67 0.25 -6.95 4.28
N ALA A 68 1.07 -7.35 3.28
CA ALA A 68 0.55 -7.81 1.99
C ALA A 68 -0.26 -9.11 2.12
N ALA A 69 0.24 -10.09 2.87
CA ALA A 69 -0.47 -11.35 3.15
C ALA A 69 -1.78 -11.08 3.91
N LEU A 70 -1.74 -10.24 4.94
CA LEU A 70 -2.95 -9.82 5.66
C LEU A 70 -3.98 -9.16 4.73
N SER A 71 -3.53 -8.27 3.85
CA SER A 71 -4.42 -7.62 2.88
C SER A 71 -5.04 -8.63 1.91
N ALA A 72 -4.28 -9.64 1.46
CA ALA A 72 -4.78 -10.69 0.60
C ALA A 72 -5.82 -11.58 1.31
N ASP A 73 -5.54 -11.99 2.55
CA ASP A 73 -6.47 -12.77 3.38
C ASP A 73 -7.80 -12.04 3.62
N LEU A 74 -7.71 -10.72 3.86
CA LEU A 74 -8.89 -9.87 4.02
C LEU A 74 -9.68 -9.75 2.71
N ALA A 75 -9.01 -9.57 1.58
CA ALA A 75 -9.65 -9.52 0.26
C ALA A 75 -10.34 -10.84 -0.09
N GLU A 76 -9.72 -11.99 0.19
CA GLU A 76 -10.33 -13.31 0.01
C GLU A 76 -11.56 -13.49 0.89
N SER A 77 -11.47 -13.07 2.15
CA SER A 77 -12.58 -13.17 3.09
C SER A 77 -13.76 -12.27 2.68
N ALA A 78 -13.48 -11.08 2.17
CA ALA A 78 -14.49 -10.21 1.59
C ALA A 78 -15.14 -10.84 0.35
N ALA A 79 -14.34 -11.45 -0.54
CA ALA A 79 -14.85 -12.13 -1.73
C ALA A 79 -15.69 -13.38 -1.41
N ARG A 80 -15.44 -14.05 -0.28
CA ARG A 80 -16.28 -15.17 0.20
C ARG A 80 -17.60 -14.73 0.80
N ASN A 81 -17.63 -13.54 1.40
CA ASN A 81 -18.82 -13.01 2.07
C ASN A 81 -19.62 -12.10 1.11
N THR A 82 -20.12 -12.66 0.01
CA THR A 82 -20.92 -11.93 -1.00
C THR A 82 -22.35 -11.64 -0.55
N ASP A 83 -22.82 -12.32 0.49
CA ASP A 83 -24.21 -12.25 0.96
C ASP A 83 -24.47 -11.06 1.89
N LEU A 84 -23.42 -10.33 2.29
CA LEU A 84 -23.56 -9.13 3.11
C LEU A 84 -23.79 -7.93 2.20
N SER A 85 -24.86 -7.18 2.46
CA SER A 85 -24.96 -5.83 1.93
C SER A 85 -23.86 -4.94 2.54
N GLU A 86 -23.52 -3.86 1.82
CA GLU A 86 -22.51 -2.88 2.30
C GLU A 86 -22.89 -2.30 3.67
N ASP A 87 -24.19 -2.08 3.91
CA ASP A 87 -24.73 -1.58 5.17
C ASP A 87 -24.53 -2.59 6.32
N GLU A 88 -24.80 -3.88 6.09
CA GLU A 88 -24.58 -4.93 7.09
C GLU A 88 -23.09 -5.12 7.39
N ALA A 89 -22.24 -5.06 6.37
CA ALA A 89 -20.79 -5.13 6.54
C ALA A 89 -20.26 -3.94 7.38
N ALA A 90 -20.79 -2.73 7.15
CA ALA A 90 -20.44 -1.55 7.92
C ALA A 90 -20.88 -1.68 9.40
N ASP A 91 -22.08 -2.18 9.66
CA ASP A 91 -22.58 -2.40 11.02
C ASP A 91 -21.72 -3.42 11.79
N ILE A 92 -21.35 -4.52 11.13
CA ILE A 92 -20.44 -5.53 11.70
C ILE A 92 -19.09 -4.91 12.04
N ALA A 93 -18.51 -4.10 11.14
CA ALA A 93 -17.23 -3.43 11.37
C ALA A 93 -17.29 -2.45 12.55
N VAL A 94 -18.35 -1.66 12.65
CA VAL A 94 -18.57 -0.72 13.75
C VAL A 94 -18.67 -1.46 15.09
N GLU A 95 -19.42 -2.56 15.14
CA GLU A 95 -19.60 -3.32 16.38
C GLU A 95 -18.29 -4.01 16.82
N ALA A 96 -17.51 -4.54 15.88
CA ALA A 96 -16.18 -5.07 16.15
C ALA A 96 -15.25 -4.01 16.77
N VAL A 97 -15.23 -2.79 16.23
CA VAL A 97 -14.42 -1.67 16.78
C VAL A 97 -14.90 -1.28 18.19
N ARG A 98 -16.22 -1.23 18.42
CA ARG A 98 -16.79 -0.96 19.75
C ARG A 98 -16.36 -2.03 20.76
N GLN A 99 -16.39 -3.30 20.38
CA GLN A 99 -15.98 -4.40 21.24
C GLN A 99 -14.50 -4.29 21.64
N VAL A 100 -13.59 -4.03 20.68
CA VAL A 100 -12.16 -3.84 20.98
C VAL A 100 -11.93 -2.67 21.93
N ARG A 101 -12.64 -1.54 21.73
CA ARG A 101 -12.55 -0.37 22.62
C ARG A 101 -13.04 -0.69 24.04
N ARG A 102 -14.13 -1.44 24.18
CA ARG A 102 -14.65 -1.90 25.49
C ARG A 102 -13.60 -2.74 26.22
N THR A 103 -13.01 -3.73 25.53
CA THR A 103 -11.99 -4.62 26.13
C THR A 103 -10.75 -3.85 26.57
N ARG A 104 -10.30 -2.84 25.80
CA ARG A 104 -9.14 -2.01 26.17
C ARG A 104 -9.41 -1.08 27.35
N ARG A 105 -10.66 -0.67 27.58
CA ARG A 105 -11.05 0.18 28.72
C ARG A 105 -11.25 -0.60 30.01
N ALA A 106 -11.55 -1.90 29.90
CA ALA A 106 -11.69 -2.80 31.05
C ALA A 106 -10.34 -3.40 31.52
N ARG A 107 -9.24 -3.06 30.85
CA ARG A 107 -7.88 -3.50 31.13
C ARG A 107 -7.05 -2.33 31.66
#